data_AF-M7PMH4-F1
#
_entry.id   AF-M7PMH4-F1
#
_cell.length_a   1.000
_cell.length_b   1.000
_cell.length_c   1.000
_cell.angle_alpha   90.00
_cell.angle_beta   90.00
_cell.angle_gamma   90.00
#
_symmetry.space_group_name_H-M   'P 1'
#
loop_
_entity.id
_entity.type
_entity.pdbx_description
1 polymer ?
#
loop_
_entity_poly.entity_id
_entity_poly.type
_entity_poly.pdbx_seq_one_letter_code
_entity_poly.pdbx_strand_id
1 'polypeptide(L)'
;MIYQYKKAINPLLLRNIKRKLTNMSIDNSKSKIVSKSQDEDFSAPIWRNSILCVFCLLVVYKIDEWYGLHHEGKGGFTRVIEYFIKDEEKYRELNIENLKKISEIAKERLHQQDSKRKSIYRLKFPEQLNQGSSYNLKVGTEIDLSQYNIKSDVDSIN
;
A
#
# COMPACT_ATOMS: atom_id res chain seq x y z
N MET A 1 27.04 28.72 22.64
CA MET A 1 26.89 27.47 23.41
C MET A 1 25.59 26.79 22.97
N ILE A 2 25.68 25.65 22.29
CA ILE A 2 24.52 24.91 21.78
C ILE A 2 24.24 23.75 22.74
N TYR A 3 23.11 23.78 23.43
CA TYR A 3 22.70 22.72 24.35
C TYR A 3 22.24 21.48 23.55
N GLN A 4 23.07 20.44 23.53
CA GLN A 4 22.71 19.11 23.03
C GLN A 4 21.86 18.38 24.09
N TYR A 5 20.55 18.53 24.05
CA TYR A 5 19.63 17.77 24.90
C TYR A 5 19.40 16.37 24.30
N LYS A 6 20.24 15.40 24.68
CA LYS A 6 20.07 14.00 24.32
C LYS A 6 18.98 13.38 25.21
N LYS A 7 17.71 13.48 24.79
CA LYS A 7 16.57 12.85 25.48
C LYS A 7 16.68 11.33 25.31
N ALA A 8 17.15 10.64 26.35
CA ALA A 8 17.19 9.19 26.39
C ALA A 8 15.74 8.65 26.45
N ILE A 9 15.18 8.28 25.30
CA ILE A 9 13.92 7.55 25.24
C ILE A 9 14.20 6.16 25.80
N ASN A 10 13.58 5.85 26.94
CA ASN A 10 13.83 4.62 27.68
C ASN A 10 13.46 3.40 26.80
N PRO A 11 14.42 2.56 26.36
CA PRO A 11 14.17 1.52 25.36
C PRO A 11 13.20 0.44 25.86
N LEU A 12 13.00 0.37 27.18
CA LEU A 12 12.04 -0.52 27.84
C LEU A 12 10.58 -0.15 27.54
N LEU A 13 10.25 1.15 27.46
CA LEU A 13 8.90 1.62 27.16
C LEU A 13 8.50 1.30 25.72
N LEU A 14 9.41 1.51 24.77
CA LEU A 14 9.20 1.18 23.36
C LEU A 14 9.03 -0.34 23.13
N ARG A 15 9.74 -1.18 23.91
CA ARG A 15 9.61 -2.65 23.85
C ARG A 15 8.24 -3.13 24.32
N ASN A 16 7.69 -2.53 25.37
CA ASN A 16 6.39 -2.93 25.91
C ASN A 16 5.23 -2.52 25.01
N ILE A 17 5.31 -1.36 24.35
CA ILE A 17 4.29 -0.91 23.38
C ILE A 17 4.29 -1.83 22.15
N LYS A 18 5.47 -2.21 21.65
CA LYS A 18 5.59 -3.10 20.48
C LYS A 18 5.01 -4.50 20.73
N ARG A 19 5.24 -5.06 21.92
CA ARG A 19 4.65 -6.37 22.32
C ARG A 19 3.13 -6.32 22.45
N LYS A 20 2.57 -5.19 22.89
CA LYS A 20 1.12 -5.03 23.02
C LYS A 20 0.42 -4.95 21.66
N LEU A 21 1.06 -4.35 20.66
CA LEU A 21 0.53 -4.26 19.29
C LEU A 21 0.63 -5.60 18.53
N THR A 22 1.66 -6.41 18.76
CA THR A 22 1.78 -7.73 18.12
C THR A 22 0.79 -8.75 18.67
N ASN A 23 0.42 -8.63 19.94
CA ASN A 23 -0.55 -9.53 20.57
C ASN A 23 -2.01 -9.20 20.21
N MET A 24 -2.25 -8.09 19.50
CA MET A 24 -3.59 -7.65 19.11
C MET A 24 -4.00 -8.11 17.70
N SER A 25 -3.14 -8.86 16.99
CA SER A 25 -3.33 -9.14 15.55
C SER A 25 -3.40 -10.62 15.16
N ILE A 26 -3.44 -11.57 16.10
CA ILE A 26 -3.60 -12.99 15.75
C ILE A 26 -4.51 -13.68 16.78
N ASP A 27 -5.81 -13.45 16.65
CA ASP A 27 -6.85 -14.38 17.09
C ASP A 27 -7.71 -14.74 15.88
N ASN A 28 -7.11 -15.50 14.95
CA ASN A 28 -7.87 -16.27 13.95
C ASN A 28 -8.52 -17.49 14.64
N SER A 29 -9.43 -17.24 15.58
CA SER A 29 -10.31 -18.28 16.08
C SER A 29 -11.49 -18.42 15.12
N LYS A 30 -11.41 -19.43 14.26
CA LYS A 30 -12.58 -20.01 13.57
C LYS A 30 -13.54 -20.55 14.64
N SER A 31 -14.33 -19.66 15.24
CA SER A 31 -15.49 -20.04 16.05
C SER A 31 -16.75 -19.74 15.23
N LYS A 32 -17.65 -20.71 15.21
CA LYS A 32 -18.90 -20.74 14.44
C LYS A 32 -19.60 -19.37 14.44
N ILE A 33 -19.72 -18.77 13.26
CA ILE A 33 -20.66 -17.69 12.99
C ILE A 33 -22.06 -18.31 13.02
N VAL A 34 -22.63 -18.42 14.22
CA VAL A 34 -24.09 -18.41 14.37
C VAL A 34 -24.47 -16.95 14.23
N SER A 35 -25.06 -16.59 13.10
CA SER A 35 -25.60 -15.26 12.85
C SER A 35 -26.80 -15.03 13.77
N LYS A 36 -26.51 -14.65 15.02
CA LYS A 36 -27.47 -13.90 15.83
C LYS A 36 -27.35 -12.47 15.29
N SER A 37 -28.33 -12.02 14.52
CA SER A 37 -28.50 -10.60 14.24
C SER A 37 -28.65 -9.92 15.60
N GLN A 38 -27.55 -9.37 16.11
CA GLN A 38 -27.60 -8.49 17.26
C GLN A 38 -28.22 -7.22 16.72
N ASP A 39 -29.44 -6.92 17.15
CA ASP A 39 -30.03 -5.61 16.94
C ASP A 39 -29.00 -4.59 17.46
N GLU A 40 -28.40 -3.83 16.53
CA GLU A 40 -27.37 -2.84 16.87
C GLU A 40 -28.04 -1.64 17.53
N ASP A 41 -28.39 -1.81 18.81
CA ASP A 41 -28.90 -0.73 19.61
C ASP A 41 -27.82 0.35 19.78
N PHE A 42 -28.24 1.61 19.86
CA PHE A 42 -27.35 2.75 20.17
C PHE A 42 -26.63 2.62 21.53
N SER A 43 -26.99 1.61 22.33
CA SER A 43 -26.29 1.24 23.57
C SER A 43 -25.11 0.30 23.34
N ALA A 44 -24.79 -0.08 22.10
CA ALA A 44 -23.62 -0.90 21.81
C ALA A 44 -22.34 -0.20 22.30
N PRO A 45 -21.33 -0.94 22.80
CA PRO A 45 -20.10 -0.37 23.33
C PRO A 45 -19.38 0.58 22.34
N ILE A 46 -19.52 0.34 21.04
CA ILE A 46 -18.96 1.19 19.98
C ILE A 46 -19.58 2.59 20.00
N TRP A 47 -20.92 2.69 20.15
CA TRP A 47 -21.68 3.94 20.19
C TRP A 47 -21.46 4.70 21.49
N ARG A 48 -21.43 3.97 22.63
CA ARG A 48 -21.12 4.60 23.92
C ARG A 48 -19.72 5.23 23.92
N ASN A 49 -18.73 4.51 23.40
CA ASN A 49 -17.36 5.00 23.33
C ASN A 49 -17.19 6.11 22.29
N SER A 50 -17.91 6.07 21.16
CA SER A 50 -17.86 7.15 20.17
C SER A 50 -18.47 8.45 20.70
N ILE A 51 -19.62 8.37 21.38
CA ILE A 51 -20.27 9.54 22.01
C ILE A 51 -19.38 10.13 23.11
N LEU A 52 -18.80 9.28 23.97
CA LEU A 52 -17.85 9.75 24.98
C LEU A 52 -16.60 10.38 24.37
N CYS A 53 -16.10 9.83 23.27
CA CYS A 53 -14.95 10.40 22.55
C CYS A 53 -15.28 11.79 21.98
N VAL A 54 -16.44 11.94 21.32
CA VAL A 54 -16.91 13.23 20.79
C VAL A 54 -17.10 14.24 21.93
N PHE A 55 -17.72 13.82 23.03
CA PHE A 55 -17.90 14.68 24.21
C PHE A 55 -16.56 15.14 24.80
N CYS A 56 -15.61 14.22 24.98
CA CYS A 56 -14.26 14.55 25.43
C CYS A 56 -13.58 15.56 24.49
N LEU A 57 -13.70 15.40 23.16
CA LEU A 57 -13.13 16.34 22.20
C LEU A 57 -13.74 17.74 22.32
N LEU A 58 -15.07 17.84 22.51
CA LEU A 58 -15.75 19.11 22.72
C LEU A 58 -15.31 19.80 24.01
N VAL A 59 -15.15 19.04 25.10
CA VAL A 59 -14.65 19.57 26.39
C VAL A 59 -13.22 20.10 26.23
N VAL A 60 -12.34 19.34 25.59
CA VAL A 60 -10.95 19.77 25.33
C VAL A 60 -10.92 21.03 24.46
N TYR A 61 -11.74 21.10 23.41
CA TYR A 61 -11.84 22.28 22.56
C TYR A 61 -12.28 23.53 23.34
N LYS A 62 -13.29 23.41 24.20
CA LYS A 62 -13.77 24.52 25.02
C LYS A 62 -12.75 24.96 26.08
N ILE A 63 -12.00 24.03 26.64
CA ILE A 63 -10.90 24.34 27.55
C ILE A 63 -9.79 25.08 26.79
N ASP A 64 -9.45 24.66 25.56
CA ASP A 64 -8.43 25.33 24.75
C ASP A 64 -8.83 26.76 24.36
N GLU A 65 -10.11 26.96 24.02
CA GLU A 65 -10.70 28.28 23.72
C GLU A 65 -10.67 29.19 24.95
N TRP A 66 -11.06 28.69 26.12
CA TRP A 66 -10.99 29.43 27.38
C TRP A 66 -9.54 29.78 27.75
N TYR A 67 -8.61 28.86 27.54
CA TYR A 67 -7.19 29.07 27.80
C TYR A 67 -6.54 30.11 26.86
N GLY A 68 -6.92 30.09 25.57
CA GLY A 68 -6.48 31.06 24.58
C GLY A 68 -7.05 32.47 24.80
N LEU A 69 -8.20 32.59 25.46
CA LEU A 69 -8.78 33.89 25.85
C LEU A 69 -8.03 34.54 27.02
N HIS A 70 -7.53 33.74 27.97
CA HIS A 70 -6.83 34.25 29.17
C HIS A 70 -5.33 34.45 29.01
N HIS A 71 -4.71 33.82 28.01
CA HIS A 71 -3.32 34.05 27.64
C HIS A 71 -3.30 34.57 26.22
N GLU A 72 -2.92 35.84 26.00
CA GLU A 72 -2.88 36.55 24.71
C GLU A 72 -2.18 35.76 23.56
N GLY A 73 -2.84 34.75 22.99
CA GLY A 73 -2.25 33.85 22.03
C GLY A 73 -3.04 32.55 21.80
N LYS A 74 -2.52 31.70 20.91
CA LYS A 74 -3.12 30.38 20.58
C LYS A 74 -3.25 29.51 21.82
N GLY A 75 -4.37 28.80 21.93
CA GLY A 75 -4.64 27.81 22.99
C GLY A 75 -3.49 26.80 23.17
N GLY A 76 -3.29 26.34 24.40
CA GLY A 76 -2.16 25.47 24.76
C GLY A 76 -2.14 24.16 23.97
N PHE A 77 -3.31 23.59 23.68
CA PHE A 77 -3.44 22.36 22.90
C PHE A 77 -3.17 22.60 21.42
N THR A 78 -3.70 23.70 20.86
CA THR A 78 -3.40 24.12 19.48
C THR A 78 -1.89 24.30 19.26
N ARG A 79 -1.17 24.87 20.23
CA ARG A 79 0.30 25.02 20.17
C ARG A 79 1.04 23.68 20.19
N VAL A 80 0.58 22.74 21.00
CA VAL A 80 1.14 21.39 21.05
C VAL A 80 0.91 20.66 19.73
N ILE A 81 -0.29 20.76 19.17
CA ILE A 81 -0.60 20.21 17.85
C ILE A 81 0.29 20.84 16.78
N GLU A 82 0.42 22.17 16.76
CA GLU A 82 1.27 22.89 15.81
C GLU A 82 2.74 22.46 15.92
N TYR A 83 3.25 22.20 17.13
CA TYR A 83 4.59 21.66 17.32
C TYR A 83 4.75 20.25 16.73
N PHE A 84 3.70 19.41 16.76
CA PHE A 84 3.73 18.06 16.21
C PHE A 84 3.46 18.02 14.70
N ILE A 85 2.76 19.02 14.16
CA ILE A 85 2.57 19.19 12.73
C ILE A 85 3.91 19.69 12.15
N LYS A 86 4.71 18.75 11.62
CA LYS A 86 5.98 18.99 10.92
C LYS A 86 5.87 20.11 9.86
N ASP A 87 6.99 20.81 9.61
CA ASP A 87 7.15 21.92 8.66
C ASP A 87 6.40 21.72 7.33
N GLU A 88 5.57 22.70 6.98
CA GLU A 88 4.78 22.72 5.75
C GLU A 88 5.64 22.60 4.49
N GLU A 89 6.80 23.27 4.46
CA GLU A 89 7.72 23.27 3.33
C GLU A 89 8.19 21.86 2.94
N LYS A 90 8.55 21.04 3.93
CA LYS A 90 8.99 19.65 3.70
C LYS A 90 7.87 18.79 3.12
N TYR A 91 6.63 18.99 3.55
CA TYR A 91 5.49 18.27 2.99
C TYR A 91 5.15 18.72 1.58
N ARG A 92 5.29 20.02 1.27
CA ARG A 92 5.14 20.52 -0.10
C ARG A 92 6.16 19.88 -1.03
N GLU A 93 7.43 19.80 -0.61
CA GLU A 93 8.49 19.13 -1.38
C GLU A 93 8.17 17.65 -1.63
N LEU A 94 7.81 16.91 -0.58
CA LEU A 94 7.43 15.49 -0.70
C LEU A 94 6.21 15.28 -1.61
N ASN A 95 5.21 16.17 -1.53
CA ASN A 95 4.03 16.10 -2.38
C ASN A 95 4.38 16.37 -3.84
N ILE A 96 5.24 17.35 -4.12
CA ILE A 96 5.72 17.63 -5.48
C ILE A 96 6.49 16.43 -6.03
N GLU A 97 7.35 15.80 -5.23
CA GLU A 97 8.10 14.60 -5.63
C GLU A 97 7.15 13.42 -5.95
N ASN A 98 6.15 13.18 -5.09
CA ASN A 98 5.15 12.14 -5.31
C ASN A 98 4.31 12.40 -6.57
N LEU A 99 3.89 13.65 -6.80
CA LEU A 99 3.16 14.03 -8.00
C LEU A 99 4.00 13.80 -9.27
N LYS A 100 5.31 14.11 -9.23
CA LYS A 100 6.24 13.82 -10.34
C LYS A 100 6.34 12.32 -10.60
N LYS A 101 6.54 11.50 -9.56
CA LYS A 101 6.57 10.02 -9.69
C LYS A 101 5.29 9.47 -10.30
N ILE A 102 4.12 9.94 -9.85
CA ILE A 102 2.83 9.52 -10.42
C ILE A 102 2.74 9.90 -11.90
N SER A 103 3.20 11.10 -12.25
CA SER A 103 3.22 11.55 -13.65
C SER A 103 4.13 10.70 -14.53
N GLU A 104 5.29 10.29 -14.02
CA GLU A 104 6.23 9.42 -14.73
C GLU A 104 5.66 8.02 -14.92
N ILE A 105 5.05 7.43 -13.88
CA ILE A 105 4.37 6.14 -13.96
C ILE A 105 3.21 6.18 -14.95
N ALA A 106 2.45 7.28 -14.97
CA ALA A 106 1.35 7.46 -15.93
C ALA A 106 1.87 7.51 -17.37
N LYS A 107 2.98 8.22 -17.63
CA LYS A 107 3.64 8.23 -18.94
C LYS A 107 4.15 6.85 -19.33
N GLU A 108 4.79 6.13 -18.41
CA GLU A 108 5.28 4.78 -18.66
C GLU A 108 4.13 3.83 -19.04
N ARG A 109 3.00 3.90 -18.33
CA ARG A 109 1.81 3.11 -18.68
C ARG A 109 1.23 3.47 -20.04
N LEU A 110 1.24 4.74 -20.41
CA LEU A 110 0.79 5.18 -21.73
C LEU A 110 1.72 4.62 -22.82
N HIS A 111 3.03 4.67 -22.61
CA HIS A 111 4.00 4.03 -23.52
C HIS A 111 3.80 2.51 -23.62
N GLN A 112 3.48 1.83 -22.52
CA GLN A 112 3.17 0.40 -22.53
C GLN A 112 1.87 0.10 -23.30
N GLN A 113 0.86 0.96 -23.20
CA GLN A 113 -0.41 0.82 -23.93
C GLN A 113 -0.23 1.04 -25.44
N ASP A 114 0.56 2.03 -25.84
CA ASP A 114 0.84 2.32 -27.25
C ASP A 114 1.79 1.27 -27.87
N SER A 115 2.65 0.65 -27.06
CA SER A 115 3.48 -0.44 -27.51
C SER A 115 2.61 -1.67 -27.80
N LYS A 116 2.40 -1.97 -29.09
CA LYS A 116 1.82 -3.26 -29.48
C LYS A 116 2.75 -4.36 -28.97
N ARG A 117 2.22 -5.27 -28.15
CA ARG A 117 2.96 -6.49 -27.77
C ARG A 117 3.44 -7.16 -29.04
N LYS A 118 4.74 -7.45 -29.15
CA LYS A 118 5.30 -8.18 -30.31
C LYS A 118 4.43 -9.43 -30.53
N SER A 119 3.95 -9.63 -31.75
CA SER A 119 3.15 -10.80 -32.09
C SER A 119 3.98 -12.05 -31.75
N ILE A 120 3.50 -12.83 -30.78
CA ILE A 120 4.09 -14.13 -30.48
C ILE A 120 3.38 -15.11 -31.41
N TYR A 121 4.07 -15.52 -32.47
CA TYR A 121 3.60 -16.59 -33.34
C TYR A 121 3.62 -17.89 -32.55
N ARG A 122 2.45 -18.41 -32.19
CA ARG A 122 2.30 -19.73 -31.59
C ARG A 122 1.76 -20.69 -32.64
N LEU A 123 2.43 -21.82 -32.81
CA LEU A 123 1.90 -22.91 -33.62
C LEU A 123 0.65 -23.48 -32.91
N LYS A 124 -0.48 -23.55 -33.61
CA LYS A 124 -1.73 -24.10 -33.08
C LYS A 124 -1.61 -25.60 -32.78
N PHE A 125 -0.75 -26.29 -33.54
CA PHE A 125 -0.52 -27.73 -33.46
C PHE A 125 0.98 -28.06 -33.60
N PRO A 126 1.78 -27.90 -32.53
CA PRO A 126 3.21 -28.22 -32.58
C PRO A 126 3.46 -29.72 -32.77
N GLU A 127 2.49 -30.57 -32.41
CA GLU A 127 2.60 -32.03 -32.48
C GLU A 127 2.69 -32.57 -33.91
N GLN A 128 2.14 -31.84 -34.90
CA GLN A 128 2.22 -32.22 -36.31
C GLN A 128 3.66 -32.25 -36.83
N LEU A 129 4.57 -31.46 -36.23
CA LEU A 129 5.99 -31.45 -36.59
C LEU A 129 6.70 -32.73 -36.10
N ASN A 130 6.21 -33.35 -35.04
CA ASN A 130 6.81 -34.55 -34.46
C ASN A 130 6.28 -35.85 -35.07
N GLN A 131 5.13 -35.81 -35.74
CA GLN A 131 4.44 -37.00 -36.25
C GLN A 131 5.20 -37.70 -37.40
N GLY A 132 6.15 -37.01 -38.03
CA GLY A 132 7.05 -37.55 -39.06
C GLY A 132 8.54 -37.53 -38.70
N SER A 133 8.88 -37.28 -37.43
CA SER A 133 10.28 -37.20 -37.00
C SER A 133 10.93 -38.57 -36.93
N SER A 134 12.06 -38.73 -37.61
CA SER A 134 12.87 -39.95 -37.58
C SER A 134 13.54 -40.20 -36.22
N TYR A 135 13.55 -39.20 -35.34
CA TYR A 135 14.27 -39.23 -34.06
C TYR A 135 13.42 -39.75 -32.89
N ASN A 136 12.18 -40.20 -33.15
CA ASN A 136 11.28 -40.80 -32.17
C ASN A 136 11.13 -39.95 -30.89
N LEU A 137 11.03 -38.64 -31.07
CA LEU A 137 10.96 -37.67 -29.98
C LEU A 137 9.62 -37.75 -29.25
N LYS A 138 9.67 -37.64 -27.92
CA LYS A 138 8.46 -37.61 -27.09
C LYS A 138 7.69 -36.30 -27.32
N VAL A 139 6.38 -36.42 -27.51
CA VAL A 139 5.48 -35.29 -27.78
C VAL A 139 5.54 -34.28 -26.64
N GLY A 140 5.69 -33.00 -26.98
CA GLY A 140 5.69 -31.88 -26.02
C GLY A 140 7.03 -31.58 -25.33
N THR A 141 8.08 -32.39 -25.53
CA THR A 141 9.42 -32.13 -24.99
C THR A 141 10.28 -31.31 -25.95
N GLU A 142 10.39 -31.76 -27.19
CA GLU A 142 11.23 -31.15 -28.23
C GLU A 142 10.45 -31.12 -29.54
N ILE A 143 10.84 -30.22 -30.45
CA ILE A 143 10.23 -30.05 -31.78
C ILE A 143 11.31 -30.32 -32.82
N ASP A 144 11.07 -31.30 -33.69
CA ASP A 144 11.95 -31.58 -34.82
C ASP A 144 11.70 -30.58 -35.96
N LEU A 145 12.75 -29.84 -36.34
CA LEU A 145 12.71 -28.85 -37.42
C LEU A 145 13.54 -29.29 -38.64
N SER A 146 14.15 -30.47 -38.61
CA SER A 146 15.09 -30.93 -39.66
C SER A 146 14.47 -31.05 -41.05
N GLN A 147 13.16 -31.21 -41.15
CA GLN A 147 12.43 -31.38 -42.42
C GLN A 147 11.82 -30.08 -42.95
N TYR A 148 11.95 -28.96 -42.24
CA TYR A 148 11.27 -27.71 -42.58
C TYR A 148 12.26 -26.59 -42.95
N ASN A 149 11.94 -25.85 -44.01
CA ASN A 149 12.71 -24.69 -44.42
C ASN A 149 12.14 -23.42 -43.75
N ILE A 150 12.84 -22.91 -42.74
CA ILE A 150 12.39 -21.76 -41.95
C ILE A 150 12.89 -20.48 -42.64
N LYS A 151 11.98 -19.64 -43.12
CA LYS A 151 12.34 -18.30 -43.59
C LYS A 151 12.73 -17.44 -42.41
N SER A 152 13.92 -16.86 -42.48
CA SER A 152 14.38 -15.90 -41.48
C SER A 152 13.89 -14.49 -41.84
N ASP A 153 13.84 -13.60 -40.85
CA ASP A 153 13.45 -12.19 -41.08
C ASP A 153 14.36 -11.52 -42.14
N VAL A 154 15.58 -12.01 -42.32
CA VAL A 154 16.55 -11.54 -43.32
C VAL A 154 16.10 -11.86 -44.76
N ASP A 155 15.40 -12.97 -44.96
CA ASP A 155 14.93 -13.41 -46.28
C ASP A 155 13.63 -12.70 -46.72
N SER A 156 13.00 -11.94 -45.82
CA SER A 156 11.73 -11.24 -46.07
C SER A 156 11.89 -9.80 -46.58
N ILE A 157 13.14 -9.33 -46.69
CA ILE A 157 13.51 -7.95 -47.02
C ILE A 157 13.97 -7.81 -48.50
N ASN A 158 14.21 -8.94 -49.19
CA ASN A 158 14.49 -9.00 -50.63
C ASN A 158 13.25 -9.43 -51.42
#